data_AF-A0A2G9HHE5-F1
#
_entry.id   AF-A0A2G9HHE5-F1
#
_cell.length_a   1.000
_cell.length_b   1.000
_cell.length_c   1.000
_cell.angle_alpha   90.00
_cell.angle_beta   90.00
_cell.angle_gamma   90.00
#
_symmetry.space_group_name_H-M   'P 1'
#
loop_
_entity.id
_entity.type
_entity.pdbx_description
1 polymer ?
#
loop_
_entity_poly.entity_id
_entity_poly.type
_entity_poly.pdbx_seq_one_letter_code
_entity_poly.pdbx_strand_id
1 'polypeptide(L)'
;MRFRFKQPVPLSLLRPPHATASLHSVSKNSPFGIAFDIDGVILRGKTPIGNSRRALRRLYDDYGALKIPFLFLTNGGGIPESRRAFELSDILGVKILPSQVVQGHSPFKTLLNRFENEFIVATGKGQPAVVMLEYGFKKVISLDEYASNFKNIDPVAQYKRWTTMPELN
;
A
#
# COMPACT_ATOMS: atom_id res chain seq x y z
N MET A 1 -11.94 -46.03 28.86
CA MET A 1 -11.47 -44.66 28.52
C MET A 1 -11.96 -44.35 27.11
N ARG A 2 -12.99 -43.51 26.94
CA ARG A 2 -13.58 -43.18 25.61
C ARG A 2 -13.37 -41.69 25.35
N PHE A 3 -12.66 -41.36 24.28
CA PHE A 3 -12.52 -39.98 23.80
C PHE A 3 -13.75 -39.60 22.96
N ARG A 4 -14.41 -38.50 23.31
CA ARG A 4 -15.43 -37.84 22.46
C ARG A 4 -14.73 -36.82 21.58
N PHE A 5 -14.80 -36.97 20.27
CA PHE A 5 -14.49 -35.90 19.33
C PHE A 5 -15.69 -34.95 19.22
N LYS A 6 -15.45 -33.64 19.31
CA LYS A 6 -16.46 -32.61 19.03
C LYS A 6 -16.70 -32.57 17.52
N GLN A 7 -17.97 -32.45 17.12
CA GLN A 7 -18.37 -32.35 15.71
C GLN A 7 -17.83 -31.06 15.06
N PRO A 8 -17.53 -31.07 13.74
CA PRO A 8 -17.13 -29.85 13.03
C PRO A 8 -18.32 -28.90 12.86
N VAL A 9 -18.03 -27.60 12.95
CA VAL A 9 -18.99 -26.52 12.73
C VAL A 9 -19.34 -26.44 11.23
N PRO A 10 -20.62 -26.26 10.84
CA PRO A 10 -21.01 -26.18 9.42
C PRO A 10 -20.37 -24.97 8.72
N LEU A 11 -19.87 -25.18 7.50
CA LEU A 11 -19.23 -24.14 6.66
C LEU A 11 -20.13 -22.93 6.34
N SER A 12 -21.44 -23.02 6.58
CA SER A 12 -22.40 -21.93 6.37
C SER A 12 -22.28 -20.79 7.40
N LEU A 13 -21.48 -20.95 8.46
CA LEU A 13 -21.25 -19.93 9.49
C LEU A 13 -19.94 -19.16 9.32
N LEU A 14 -19.10 -19.50 8.33
CA LEU A 14 -17.87 -18.78 8.01
C LEU A 14 -18.14 -17.77 6.88
N ARG A 15 -18.88 -16.71 7.19
CA ARG A 15 -18.90 -15.52 6.33
C ARG A 15 -17.71 -14.65 6.73
N PRO A 16 -16.75 -14.34 5.83
CA PRO A 16 -15.71 -13.39 6.17
C PRO A 16 -16.38 -12.05 6.50
N PRO A 17 -15.90 -11.29 7.49
CA PRO A 17 -16.32 -9.92 7.61
C PRO A 17 -15.82 -9.22 6.36
N HIS A 18 -16.71 -8.97 5.40
CA HIS A 18 -16.53 -7.86 4.50
C HIS A 18 -16.48 -6.64 5.40
N ALA A 19 -15.26 -6.24 5.78
CA ALA A 19 -14.99 -4.91 6.27
C ALA A 19 -15.31 -3.96 5.12
N THR A 20 -16.60 -3.67 4.93
CA THR A 20 -16.99 -2.35 4.45
C THR A 20 -16.40 -1.40 5.47
N ALA A 21 -15.20 -0.90 5.17
CA ALA A 21 -14.68 0.26 5.87
C ALA A 21 -15.75 1.31 5.71
N SER A 22 -16.56 1.49 6.75
CA SER A 22 -17.48 2.60 6.85
C SER A 22 -16.59 3.82 6.77
N LEU A 23 -16.57 4.44 5.59
CA LEU A 23 -16.12 5.82 5.43
C LEU A 23 -16.90 6.60 6.49
N HIS A 24 -16.25 6.88 7.63
CA HIS A 24 -16.77 7.79 8.62
C HIS A 24 -17.28 9.00 7.86
N SER A 25 -18.58 9.28 8.01
CA SER A 25 -19.38 10.13 7.15
C SER A 25 -18.57 11.32 6.63
N VAL A 26 -18.03 11.18 5.41
CA VAL A 26 -17.71 12.34 4.60
C VAL A 26 -19.02 13.11 4.58
N SER A 27 -19.00 14.37 5.01
CA SER A 27 -20.21 15.19 4.96
C SER A 27 -20.84 14.99 3.59
N LYS A 28 -22.10 14.50 3.55
CA LYS A 28 -22.79 14.07 2.31
C LYS A 28 -22.98 15.22 1.29
N ASN A 29 -22.36 16.37 1.51
CA ASN A 29 -22.69 17.66 0.93
C ASN A 29 -21.49 18.35 0.25
N SER A 30 -20.31 17.73 0.13
CA SER A 30 -19.24 18.31 -0.71
C SER A 30 -19.53 18.02 -2.19
N PRO A 31 -19.71 19.02 -3.06
CA PRO A 31 -20.04 18.80 -4.47
C PRO A 31 -18.84 18.29 -5.30
N PHE A 32 -17.65 18.19 -4.70
CA PHE A 32 -16.43 17.72 -5.35
C PHE A 32 -15.49 17.00 -4.36
N GLY A 33 -14.48 16.33 -4.92
CA GLY A 33 -13.31 15.83 -4.22
C GLY A 33 -12.03 16.17 -4.97
N ILE A 34 -10.87 15.96 -4.33
CA ILE A 34 -9.56 16.31 -4.87
C ILE A 34 -8.66 15.06 -4.97
N ALA A 35 -8.03 14.86 -6.13
CA ALA A 35 -6.93 13.91 -6.27
C ALA A 35 -5.62 14.69 -6.36
N PHE A 36 -4.70 14.43 -5.45
CA PHE A 36 -3.37 15.04 -5.43
C PHE A 36 -2.35 14.07 -6.02
N ASP A 37 -1.61 14.50 -7.04
CA ASP A 37 -0.31 13.87 -7.27
C ASP A 37 0.62 14.14 -6.08
N ILE A 38 1.63 13.29 -5.89
CA ILE A 38 2.59 13.43 -4.80
C ILE A 38 3.86 14.12 -5.28
N ASP A 39 4.53 13.53 -6.26
CA ASP A 39 5.87 13.93 -6.66
C ASP A 39 5.82 15.19 -7.54
N GLY A 40 6.40 16.29 -7.05
CA GLY A 40 6.34 17.58 -7.73
C GLY A 40 5.12 18.43 -7.41
N VAL A 41 4.13 17.89 -6.68
CA VAL A 41 2.95 18.62 -6.20
C VAL A 41 2.95 18.79 -4.69
N ILE A 42 2.98 17.67 -3.96
CA ILE A 42 2.95 17.68 -2.48
C ILE A 42 4.37 17.59 -1.93
N LEU A 43 5.20 16.73 -2.51
CA LEU A 43 6.56 16.45 -2.07
C LEU A 43 7.58 16.56 -3.21
N ARG A 44 8.81 16.95 -2.87
CA ARG A 44 10.02 16.71 -3.67
C ARG A 44 10.93 15.80 -2.85
N GLY A 45 10.95 14.51 -3.18
CA GLY A 45 11.56 13.50 -2.32
C GLY A 45 10.80 13.38 -0.99
N LYS A 46 11.47 13.66 0.14
CA LYS A 46 10.82 13.69 1.48
C LYS A 46 10.44 15.10 1.93
N THR A 47 10.73 16.13 1.13
CA THR A 47 10.53 17.53 1.52
C THR A 47 9.19 18.04 0.99
N PRO A 48 8.31 18.58 1.85
CA PRO A 48 7.09 19.25 1.41
C PRO A 48 7.37 20.40 0.45
N ILE A 49 6.61 20.48 -0.65
CA ILE A 49 6.71 21.59 -1.59
C ILE A 49 5.88 22.76 -1.08
N GLY A 50 6.51 23.94 -0.98
CA GLY A 50 5.85 25.20 -0.66
C GLY A 50 4.90 25.10 0.54
N ASN A 51 3.64 25.50 0.35
CA ASN A 51 2.60 25.52 1.36
C ASN A 51 1.71 24.27 1.39
N SER A 52 2.16 23.13 0.82
CA SER A 52 1.39 21.88 0.74
C SER A 52 0.79 21.43 2.08
N ARG A 53 1.56 21.48 3.17
CA ARG A 53 1.07 21.22 4.55
C ARG A 53 -0.13 22.10 4.91
N ARG A 54 -0.02 23.41 4.65
CA ARG A 54 -1.08 24.38 4.95
C ARG A 54 -2.30 24.17 4.05
N ALA A 55 -2.09 23.83 2.78
CA ALA A 55 -3.17 23.53 1.84
C ALA A 55 -4.00 22.32 2.28
N LEU A 56 -3.33 21.23 2.69
CA LEU A 56 -4.03 20.03 3.18
C LEU A 56 -4.77 20.28 4.49
N ARG A 57 -4.19 21.04 5.43
CA ARG A 57 -4.90 21.40 6.68
C ARG A 57 -6.21 22.14 6.43
N ARG A 58 -6.32 22.92 5.35
CA ARG A 58 -7.58 23.62 4.99
C ARG A 58 -8.71 22.68 4.57
N LEU A 59 -8.40 21.42 4.26
CA LEU A 59 -9.39 20.40 3.94
C LEU A 59 -10.03 19.78 5.18
N TYR A 60 -9.55 20.13 6.38
CA TYR A 60 -10.10 19.72 7.66
C TYR A 60 -10.78 20.91 8.34
N ASP A 61 -11.73 20.64 9.25
CA ASP A 61 -12.29 21.64 10.15
C ASP A 61 -11.46 21.79 11.43
N ASP A 62 -11.88 22.72 12.29
CA ASP A 62 -11.20 23.02 13.54
C ASP A 62 -11.22 21.86 14.54
N TYR A 63 -12.08 20.85 14.33
CA TYR A 63 -12.17 19.63 15.11
C TYR A 63 -11.38 18.46 14.49
N GLY A 64 -10.71 18.70 13.36
CA GLY A 64 -9.93 17.69 12.64
C GLY A 64 -10.78 16.73 11.81
N ALA A 65 -12.07 17.01 11.59
CA ALA A 65 -12.90 16.25 10.68
C ALA A 65 -12.70 16.72 9.23
N LEU A 66 -12.78 15.77 8.30
CA LEU A 66 -12.54 16.05 6.89
C LEU A 66 -13.73 16.81 6.27
N LYS A 67 -13.47 18.01 5.76
CA LYS A 67 -14.47 18.86 5.08
C LYS A 67 -14.61 18.50 3.61
N ILE A 68 -13.48 18.32 2.92
CA ILE A 68 -13.43 18.04 1.47
C ILE A 68 -12.76 16.68 1.27
N PRO A 69 -13.44 15.71 0.62
CA PRO A 69 -12.85 14.41 0.36
C PRO A 69 -11.64 14.55 -0.57
N PHE A 70 -10.55 13.88 -0.23
CA PHE A 70 -9.38 13.82 -1.09
C PHE A 70 -8.66 12.48 -1.01
N LEU A 71 -7.89 12.20 -2.05
CA LEU A 71 -6.92 11.12 -2.09
C LEU A 71 -5.61 11.58 -2.73
N PHE A 72 -4.55 10.83 -2.49
CA PHE A 72 -3.31 10.90 -3.24
C PHE A 72 -3.35 9.86 -4.35
N LEU A 73 -3.05 10.28 -5.58
CA LEU A 73 -2.98 9.45 -6.76
C LEU A 73 -1.60 9.63 -7.40
N THR A 74 -0.76 8.61 -7.35
CA THR A 74 0.61 8.69 -7.86
C THR A 74 0.96 7.46 -8.69
N ASN A 75 1.80 7.66 -9.70
CA ASN A 75 2.43 6.56 -10.44
C ASN A 75 3.57 5.91 -9.63
N GLY A 76 4.08 6.59 -8.60
CA GLY A 76 5.07 6.05 -7.67
C GLY A 76 4.53 4.88 -6.86
N GLY A 77 5.41 4.21 -6.11
CA GLY A 77 5.05 2.98 -5.42
C GLY A 77 6.22 2.28 -4.76
N GLY A 78 6.02 1.01 -4.47
CA GLY A 78 7.04 0.10 -3.98
C GLY A 78 6.94 -0.21 -2.49
N ILE A 79 5.96 0.33 -1.78
CA ILE A 79 5.64 -0.02 -0.40
C ILE A 79 4.12 -0.10 -0.25
N PRO A 80 3.59 -0.78 0.78
CA PRO A 80 2.17 -0.82 1.05
C PRO A 80 1.55 0.57 1.21
N GLU A 81 0.28 0.74 0.80
CA GLU A 81 -0.44 2.02 0.95
C GLU A 81 -0.54 2.43 2.42
N SER A 82 -0.58 1.46 3.34
CA SER A 82 -0.60 1.69 4.79
C SER A 82 0.67 2.40 5.26
N ARG A 83 1.84 1.93 4.84
CA ARG A 83 3.12 2.56 5.14
C ARG A 83 3.23 3.91 4.46
N ARG A 84 2.79 4.02 3.19
CA ARG A 84 2.84 5.31 2.48
C ARG A 84 1.94 6.36 3.12
N ALA A 85 0.73 5.98 3.56
CA ALA A 85 -0.17 6.86 4.28
C ALA A 85 0.41 7.32 5.63
N PHE A 86 1.10 6.43 6.34
CA PHE A 86 1.81 6.78 7.58
C PHE A 86 2.93 7.80 7.31
N GLU A 87 3.79 7.57 6.31
CA GLU A 87 4.84 8.52 5.91
C GLU A 87 4.27 9.89 5.54
N LEU A 88 3.20 9.91 4.73
CA LEU A 88 2.54 11.16 4.34
C LEU A 88 1.94 11.87 5.54
N SER A 89 1.37 11.13 6.49
CA SER A 89 0.80 11.70 7.71
C SER A 89 1.85 12.40 8.56
N ASP A 90 3.00 11.74 8.76
CA ASP A 90 4.13 12.27 9.52
C ASP A 90 4.71 13.52 8.83
N ILE A 91 4.97 13.44 7.53
CA ILE A 91 5.56 14.54 6.77
C ILE A 91 4.60 15.74 6.68
N LEU A 92 3.28 15.52 6.58
CA LEU A 92 2.31 16.59 6.30
C LEU A 92 1.60 17.12 7.55
N GLY A 93 1.69 16.39 8.67
CA GLY A 93 1.09 16.77 9.95
C GLY A 93 -0.44 16.69 9.95
N VAL A 94 -1.01 15.79 9.15
CA VAL A 94 -2.45 15.51 9.08
C VAL A 94 -2.68 14.01 8.98
N LYS A 95 -3.79 13.50 9.51
CA LYS A 95 -4.10 12.06 9.43
C LYS A 95 -4.51 11.68 8.01
N ILE A 96 -3.70 10.85 7.36
CA ILE A 96 -3.98 10.24 6.06
C ILE A 96 -4.30 8.77 6.25
N LEU A 97 -5.43 8.32 5.71
CA LEU A 97 -5.82 6.90 5.75
C LEU A 97 -5.20 6.14 4.57
N PRO A 98 -4.93 4.82 4.72
CA PRO A 98 -4.47 3.99 3.60
C PRO A 98 -5.43 4.02 2.40
N SER A 99 -6.74 4.14 2.64
CA SER A 99 -7.77 4.25 1.60
C SER A 99 -7.72 5.58 0.82
N GLN A 100 -6.97 6.56 1.31
CA GLN A 100 -6.72 7.83 0.62
C GLN A 100 -5.43 7.80 -0.20
N VAL A 101 -4.76 6.65 -0.34
CA VAL A 101 -3.53 6.53 -1.11
C VAL A 101 -3.74 5.52 -2.23
N VAL A 102 -3.55 5.96 -3.47
CA VAL A 102 -3.55 5.13 -4.68
C VAL A 102 -2.20 5.27 -5.35
N GLN A 103 -1.47 4.16 -5.40
CA GLN A 103 -0.13 4.05 -5.97
C GLN A 103 -0.21 3.31 -7.32
N GLY A 104 0.87 3.36 -8.11
CA GLY A 104 0.90 2.75 -9.44
C GLY A 104 0.56 1.24 -9.45
N HIS A 105 0.84 0.54 -8.34
CA HIS A 105 0.54 -0.87 -8.17
C HIS A 105 -0.84 -1.16 -7.56
N SER A 106 -1.55 -0.17 -6.99
CA SER A 106 -2.86 -0.38 -6.36
C SER A 106 -3.90 -1.09 -7.25
N PRO A 107 -3.96 -0.86 -8.58
CA PRO A 107 -4.86 -1.61 -9.45
C PRO A 107 -4.63 -3.13 -9.47
N PHE A 108 -3.46 -3.63 -9.06
CA PHE A 108 -3.17 -5.07 -9.04
C PHE A 108 -4.07 -5.86 -8.08
N LYS A 109 -4.71 -5.20 -7.11
CA LYS A 109 -5.77 -5.83 -6.28
C LYS A 109 -6.88 -6.45 -7.14
N THR A 110 -7.19 -5.83 -8.30
CA THR A 110 -8.22 -6.34 -9.23
C THR A 110 -7.80 -7.61 -9.96
N LEU A 111 -6.49 -7.89 -10.01
CA LEU A 111 -5.93 -9.05 -10.68
C LEU A 111 -5.88 -10.30 -9.77
N LEU A 112 -6.22 -10.16 -8.49
CA LEU A 112 -6.14 -11.24 -7.50
C LEU A 112 -6.89 -12.48 -7.96
N ASN A 113 -8.16 -12.33 -8.36
CA ASN A 113 -8.99 -13.46 -8.79
C ASN A 113 -8.39 -14.26 -9.96
N ARG A 114 -7.53 -13.64 -10.77
CA ARG A 114 -6.90 -14.26 -11.93
C ARG A 114 -5.56 -14.93 -11.61
N PHE A 115 -4.77 -14.36 -10.70
CA PHE A 115 -3.39 -14.79 -10.47
C PHE A 115 -3.07 -15.15 -9.01
N GLU A 116 -4.06 -15.27 -8.12
CA GLU A 116 -3.87 -15.56 -6.69
C GLU A 116 -2.87 -16.71 -6.44
N ASN A 117 -2.99 -17.80 -7.21
CA ASN A 117 -2.22 -19.03 -7.06
C ASN A 117 -1.09 -19.20 -8.08
N GLU A 118 -0.87 -18.21 -8.94
CA GLU A 118 0.20 -18.20 -9.93
C GLU A 118 1.52 -17.76 -9.31
N PHE A 119 2.62 -18.23 -9.87
CA PHE A 119 3.95 -17.82 -9.44
C PHE A 119 4.26 -16.42 -9.97
N ILE A 120 4.46 -15.46 -9.06
CA ILE A 120 4.65 -14.05 -9.37
C ILE A 120 6.05 -13.62 -8.93
N VAL A 121 6.84 -13.12 -9.87
CA VAL A 121 8.09 -12.41 -9.58
C VAL A 121 7.77 -10.92 -9.47
N ALA A 122 7.83 -10.39 -8.25
CA ALA A 122 7.56 -8.99 -7.97
C ALA A 122 8.84 -8.15 -8.15
N THR A 123 8.77 -7.16 -9.04
CA THR A 123 9.90 -6.32 -9.44
C THR A 123 9.61 -4.86 -9.14
N GLY A 124 10.67 -4.08 -8.89
CA GLY A 124 10.59 -2.66 -8.59
C GLY A 124 11.37 -2.28 -7.33
N LYS A 125 11.53 -0.98 -7.12
CA LYS A 125 12.19 -0.45 -5.91
C LYS A 125 11.31 -0.67 -4.68
N GLY A 126 11.94 -0.89 -3.52
CA GLY A 126 11.25 -1.03 -2.24
C GLY A 126 10.95 -2.50 -1.92
N GLN A 127 9.70 -2.77 -1.55
CA GLN A 127 9.20 -4.07 -1.12
C GLN A 127 7.99 -4.52 -1.97
N PRO A 128 8.12 -4.64 -3.31
CA PRO A 128 7.02 -5.02 -4.19
C PRO A 128 6.45 -6.42 -3.86
N ALA A 129 7.28 -7.35 -3.38
CA ALA A 129 6.80 -8.67 -2.96
C ALA A 129 5.83 -8.56 -1.75
N VAL A 130 6.16 -7.73 -0.76
CA VAL A 130 5.31 -7.48 0.42
C VAL A 130 3.98 -6.86 0.00
N VAL A 131 4.00 -5.89 -0.93
CA VAL A 131 2.79 -5.27 -1.47
C VAL A 131 1.85 -6.31 -2.08
N MET A 132 2.38 -7.19 -2.94
CA MET A 132 1.56 -8.21 -3.59
C MET A 132 1.02 -9.25 -2.59
N LEU A 133 1.82 -9.63 -1.59
CA LEU A 133 1.36 -10.51 -0.50
C LEU A 133 0.20 -9.87 0.28
N GLU A 134 0.28 -8.57 0.60
CA GLU A 134 -0.82 -7.84 1.26
C GLU A 134 -2.08 -7.74 0.39
N TYR A 135 -1.94 -7.72 -0.94
CA TYR A 135 -3.08 -7.77 -1.85
C TYR A 135 -3.73 -9.15 -1.91
N GLY A 136 -3.09 -10.18 -1.37
CA GLY A 136 -3.63 -11.52 -1.22
C GLY A 136 -3.01 -12.57 -2.15
N PHE A 137 -2.09 -12.21 -3.04
CA PHE A 137 -1.38 -13.16 -3.89
C PHE A 137 -0.56 -14.13 -3.03
N LYS A 138 -0.53 -15.42 -3.39
CA LYS A 138 0.00 -16.47 -2.51
C LYS A 138 1.44 -16.88 -2.80
N LYS A 139 1.84 -16.88 -4.08
CA LYS A 139 3.16 -17.37 -4.51
C LYS A 139 3.96 -16.22 -5.11
N VAL A 140 4.38 -15.30 -4.24
CA VAL A 140 5.13 -14.11 -4.63
C VAL A 140 6.55 -14.22 -4.10
N ILE A 141 7.53 -13.93 -4.96
CA ILE A 141 8.92 -13.74 -4.55
C ILE A 141 9.46 -12.42 -5.10
N SER A 142 10.52 -11.90 -4.49
CA SER A 142 11.24 -10.75 -5.02
C SER A 142 12.10 -11.11 -6.24
N LEU A 143 12.42 -10.12 -7.08
CA LEU A 143 13.38 -10.31 -8.17
C LEU A 143 14.75 -10.78 -7.68
N ASP A 144 15.23 -10.26 -6.55
CA ASP A 144 16.54 -10.61 -6.00
C ASP A 144 16.57 -12.07 -5.52
N GLU A 145 15.50 -12.52 -4.85
CA GLU A 145 15.34 -13.92 -4.46
C GLU A 145 15.23 -14.83 -5.68
N TYR A 146 14.43 -14.47 -6.70
CA TYR A 146 14.35 -15.23 -7.94
C TYR A 146 15.73 -15.37 -8.59
N ALA A 147 16.47 -14.27 -8.70
CA ALA A 147 17.80 -14.26 -9.31
C ALA A 147 18.82 -15.10 -8.52
N SER A 148 18.75 -15.14 -7.20
CA SER A 148 19.66 -15.93 -6.36
C SER A 148 19.60 -17.44 -6.62
N ASN A 149 18.50 -17.93 -7.21
CA ASN A 149 18.34 -19.33 -7.59
C ASN A 149 19.13 -19.70 -8.87
N PHE A 150 19.70 -18.73 -9.58
CA PHE A 150 20.36 -18.95 -10.87
C PHE A 150 21.71 -18.22 -10.95
N LYS A 151 22.81 -18.99 -10.88
CA LYS A 151 24.19 -18.46 -10.81
C LYS A 151 24.57 -17.46 -11.91
N ASN A 152 24.02 -17.61 -13.12
CA ASN A 152 24.43 -16.83 -14.30
C ASN A 152 23.29 -16.00 -14.91
N ILE A 153 22.17 -15.80 -14.19
CA ILE A 153 21.00 -15.08 -14.75
C ILE A 153 21.27 -13.58 -14.95
N ASP A 154 22.18 -13.01 -14.17
CA ASP A 154 22.59 -11.62 -14.24
C ASP A 154 24.12 -11.53 -14.45
N PRO A 155 24.60 -11.57 -15.71
CA PRO A 155 26.04 -11.54 -16.01
C PRO A 155 26.71 -10.20 -15.64
N VAL A 156 25.90 -9.17 -15.33
CA VAL A 156 26.38 -7.84 -14.92
C VAL A 156 26.15 -7.57 -13.43
N ALA A 157 25.74 -8.58 -12.64
CA ALA A 157 25.50 -8.44 -11.20
C ALA A 157 26.69 -7.83 -10.46
N GLN A 158 27.92 -8.23 -10.83
CA GLN A 158 29.17 -7.72 -10.28
C GLN A 158 29.36 -6.19 -10.45
N TYR A 159 28.65 -5.55 -11.39
CA TYR A 159 28.71 -4.11 -11.63
C TYR A 159 27.60 -3.33 -10.90
N LYS A 160 26.63 -4.03 -10.28
CA LYS A 160 25.56 -3.38 -9.51
C LYS A 160 26.12 -2.93 -8.16
N ARG A 161 26.24 -1.62 -7.96
CA ARG A 161 26.77 -1.00 -6.72
C ARG A 161 25.70 -0.74 -5.66
N TRP A 162 24.46 -1.12 -5.90
CA TRP A 162 23.29 -0.78 -5.08
C TRP A 162 22.87 -1.92 -4.13
N THR A 163 23.47 -3.10 -4.26
CA THR A 163 23.16 -4.33 -3.52
C THR A 163 23.82 -4.40 -2.14
N THR A 164 24.56 -3.38 -1.73
CA THR A 164 25.19 -3.28 -0.41
C THR A 164 24.66 -2.07 0.36
N MET A 165 23.55 -2.27 1.04
CA MET A 165 23.30 -1.58 2.32
C MET A 165 23.27 -2.69 3.38
N PRO A 166 24.33 -2.85 4.18
CA PRO A 166 24.23 -3.61 5.42
C PRO A 166 23.17 -2.92 6.29
N GLU A 167 22.30 -3.70 6.92
CA GLU A 167 21.50 -3.23 8.04
C GLU A 167 22.44 -2.58 9.06
N LEU A 168 22.32 -1.27 9.24
CA LEU A 168 22.95 -0.57 10.35
C LEU A 168 22.05 -0.77 11.57
N ASN A 169 22.55 -1.58 12.50
CA ASN A 169 22.19 -1.79 13.92
C ASN A 169 21.03 -0.95 14.49
#